data_AF-A0A9W6XDW5-F1
#
_entry.id   AF-A0A9W6XDW5-F1
#
_cell.length_a   1.000
_cell.length_b   1.000
_cell.length_c   1.000
_cell.angle_alpha   90.00
_cell.angle_beta   90.00
_cell.angle_gamma   90.00
#
_symmetry.space_group_name_H-M   'P 1'
#
loop_
_entity.id
_entity.type
_entity.pdbx_description
1 polymer ?
#
loop_
_entity_poly.entity_id
_entity_poly.type
_entity_poly.pdbx_seq_one_letter_code
_entity_poly.pdbx_strand_id
1 'polypeptide(L)'
;MARQGCEEVISTASTMSKQLSEQEMEDADGTTPVDVVFGPVDKNNVQRLRELNLQLFPVRYNLAFYKEVVSSPPGYAQIGE
;
A
#
# COMPACT_ATOMS: atom_id res chain seq x y z
N MET A 1 -1.52 20.18 -43.52
CA MET A 1 -0.95 18.95 -42.92
C MET A 1 0.41 19.31 -42.34
N ALA A 2 0.55 19.31 -41.02
CA ALA A 2 1.84 19.47 -40.35
C ALA A 2 1.82 18.55 -39.12
N ARG A 3 2.70 17.55 -39.12
CA ARG A 3 2.98 16.67 -37.98
C ARG A 3 4.05 17.34 -37.15
N GLN A 4 3.87 17.40 -35.83
CA GLN A 4 4.98 17.65 -34.92
C GLN A 4 4.79 16.75 -33.71
N GLY A 5 5.75 15.85 -33.54
CA GLY A 5 5.82 14.87 -32.48
C GLY A 5 6.16 15.53 -31.15
N CYS A 6 5.59 14.98 -30.08
CA CYS A 6 5.92 15.35 -28.71
C CYS A 6 7.07 14.45 -28.25
N GLU A 7 8.23 15.03 -28.02
CA GLU A 7 9.42 14.36 -27.49
C GLU A 7 9.33 14.23 -25.95
N GLU A 8 9.74 13.06 -25.45
CA GLU A 8 9.90 12.74 -24.03
C GLU A 8 10.89 13.70 -23.36
N VAL A 9 10.52 14.26 -22.21
CA VAL A 9 11.46 14.94 -21.33
C VAL A 9 11.65 14.07 -20.08
N ILE A 10 12.67 13.22 -20.13
CA ILE A 10 13.18 12.51 -18.96
C ILE A 10 14.05 13.51 -18.19
N SER A 11 13.46 14.19 -17.22
CA SER A 11 14.21 15.12 -16.35
C SER A 11 14.87 14.35 -15.23
N THR A 12 16.18 14.15 -15.36
CA THR A 12 17.07 13.68 -14.30
C THR A 12 17.63 14.91 -13.57
N ALA A 13 17.41 15.01 -12.27
CA ALA A 13 18.13 15.92 -11.38
C ALA A 13 18.23 15.24 -10.00
N SER A 14 19.37 14.63 -9.70
CA SER A 14 20.55 15.25 -9.07
C SER A 14 20.33 15.61 -7.60
N THR A 15 20.93 14.74 -6.79
CA THR A 15 21.32 14.86 -5.39
C THR A 15 21.85 16.24 -5.03
N MET A 16 21.31 16.85 -3.97
CA MET A 16 22.07 17.78 -3.12
C MET A 16 21.62 17.65 -1.67
N SER A 17 22.59 17.32 -0.83
CA SER A 17 22.54 17.24 0.62
C SER A 17 22.22 18.60 1.25
N LYS A 18 21.42 18.61 2.32
CA LYS A 18 21.52 19.66 3.34
C LYS A 18 21.22 19.07 4.72
N GLN A 19 22.29 18.98 5.49
CA GLN A 19 22.32 18.72 6.93
C GLN A 19 22.00 20.02 7.69
N LEU A 20 21.58 19.88 8.95
CA LEU A 20 21.16 20.88 9.96
C LEU A 20 19.64 21.13 9.90
N SER A 21 18.87 21.03 11.00
CA SER A 21 19.17 21.31 12.40
C SER A 21 18.20 20.56 13.33
N GLU A 22 18.70 20.14 14.49
CA GLU A 22 17.91 19.67 15.62
C GLU A 22 16.94 20.77 16.06
N GLN A 23 15.65 20.46 16.09
CA GLN A 23 14.68 21.21 16.88
C GLN A 23 13.65 20.21 17.40
N GLU A 24 13.88 19.81 18.64
CA GLU A 24 12.99 19.00 19.44
C GLU A 24 11.64 19.72 19.60
N MET A 25 10.58 19.06 19.18
CA MET A 25 9.24 19.32 19.68
C MET A 25 8.69 17.94 20.06
N GLU A 26 8.78 17.61 21.35
CA GLU A 26 8.13 16.45 21.94
C GLU A 26 6.60 16.65 21.84
N ASP A 27 6.01 16.26 20.71
CA ASP A 27 4.63 15.82 20.70
C ASP A 27 4.62 14.42 21.35
N ALA A 28 4.46 14.42 22.68
CA ALA A 28 4.21 13.20 23.44
C ALA A 28 2.79 12.67 23.14
N ASP A 29 2.57 12.20 21.91
CA ASP A 29 1.54 11.20 21.67
C ASP A 29 2.09 9.90 22.28
N GLY A 30 1.64 9.57 23.49
CA GLY A 30 2.04 8.38 24.24
C GLY A 30 1.64 7.05 23.60
N THR A 31 1.44 7.02 22.29
CA THR A 31 1.23 5.83 21.50
C THR A 31 2.57 5.12 21.35
N THR A 32 2.80 4.12 22.21
CA THR A 32 3.87 3.15 21.97
C THR A 32 3.74 2.64 20.52
N PRO A 33 4.81 2.65 19.72
CA PRO A 33 4.72 2.20 18.33
C PRO A 33 4.18 0.77 18.33
N VAL A 34 3.02 0.59 17.72
CA VAL A 34 2.41 -0.72 17.56
C VAL A 34 3.30 -1.50 16.61
N ASP A 35 3.75 -2.67 17.03
CA ASP A 35 4.48 -3.58 16.16
C ASP A 35 3.52 -4.10 15.07
N VAL A 36 3.71 -3.61 13.84
CA VAL A 36 2.87 -3.93 12.69
C VAL A 36 3.69 -4.71 11.69
N VAL A 37 3.25 -5.94 11.43
CA VAL A 37 3.85 -6.82 10.42
C VAL A 37 2.86 -7.03 9.29
N PHE A 38 3.33 -6.89 8.05
CA PHE A 38 2.56 -7.21 6.85
C PHE A 38 2.83 -8.67 6.44
N GLY A 39 1.77 -9.36 6.03
CA GLY A 39 1.86 -10.74 5.61
C GLY A 39 0.82 -11.08 4.52
N PRO A 40 1.00 -12.23 3.85
CA PRO A 40 0.09 -12.66 2.79
C PRO A 40 -1.29 -13.05 3.32
N VAL A 41 -2.30 -12.93 2.46
CA VAL A 41 -3.64 -13.43 2.75
C VAL A 41 -3.71 -14.90 2.34
N ASP A 42 -4.03 -15.79 3.28
CA ASP A 42 -4.03 -17.23 3.07
C ASP A 42 -5.37 -17.87 3.49
N LYS A 43 -5.44 -19.20 3.42
CA LYS A 43 -6.64 -19.97 3.79
C LYS A 43 -7.01 -19.84 5.27
N ASN A 44 -6.06 -19.47 6.13
CA ASN A 44 -6.24 -19.35 7.56
C ASN A 44 -6.80 -17.98 7.95
N ASN A 45 -6.41 -16.92 7.23
CA ASN A 45 -6.80 -15.53 7.57
C ASN A 45 -7.88 -14.92 6.66
N VAL A 46 -8.20 -15.52 5.51
CA VAL A 46 -9.21 -14.99 4.56
C VAL A 46 -10.62 -14.86 5.15
N GLN A 47 -10.98 -15.71 6.11
CA GLN A 47 -12.26 -15.58 6.80
C GLN A 47 -12.33 -14.27 7.59
N ARG A 48 -11.24 -13.92 8.30
CA ARG A 48 -11.18 -12.67 9.07
C ARG A 48 -11.22 -11.45 8.16
N LEU A 49 -10.57 -11.51 7.01
CA LEU A 49 -10.65 -10.46 5.98
C LEU A 49 -12.10 -10.23 5.53
N ARG A 50 -12.87 -11.32 5.30
CA ARG A 50 -14.29 -11.22 4.95
C ARG A 50 -15.12 -10.53 6.04
N GLU A 51 -14.92 -10.89 7.29
CA GLU A 51 -15.62 -10.26 8.42
C GLU A 51 -15.34 -8.76 8.48
N LEU A 52 -14.07 -8.36 8.36
CA LEU A 52 -13.67 -6.95 8.34
C LEU A 52 -14.31 -6.19 7.17
N ASN A 53 -14.28 -6.76 5.96
CA ASN A 53 -14.89 -6.11 4.80
C ASN A 53 -16.40 -5.89 4.99
N LEU A 54 -17.09 -6.83 5.63
CA LEU A 54 -18.52 -6.70 5.93
C LEU A 54 -18.83 -5.61 6.97
N GLN A 55 -17.89 -5.35 7.88
CA GLN A 55 -18.02 -4.34 8.94
C GLN A 55 -17.65 -2.93 8.45
N LEU A 56 -16.58 -2.83 7.66
CA LEU A 56 -15.96 -1.55 7.30
C LEU A 56 -16.51 -0.98 5.99
N PHE A 57 -16.91 -1.82 5.04
CA PHE A 57 -17.34 -1.36 3.71
C PHE A 57 -18.84 -1.62 3.45
N PRO A 58 -19.52 -0.68 2.78
CA PRO A 58 -20.91 -0.87 2.38
C PRO A 58 -21.04 -1.88 1.22
N VAL A 59 -20.00 -2.01 0.40
CA VAL A 59 -19.95 -2.91 -0.76
C VAL A 59 -19.82 -4.36 -0.30
N ARG A 60 -20.63 -5.25 -0.89
CA ARG A 60 -20.67 -6.67 -0.55
C ARG A 60 -19.99 -7.50 -1.64
N TYR A 61 -18.78 -7.94 -1.35
CA TYR A 61 -18.08 -8.90 -2.19
C TYR A 61 -18.66 -10.32 -2.03
N ASN A 62 -18.73 -11.04 -3.14
CA ASN A 62 -19.21 -12.42 -3.16
C ASN A 62 -18.12 -13.41 -2.67
N LEU A 63 -18.47 -14.69 -2.54
CA LEU A 63 -17.52 -15.71 -2.08
C LEU A 63 -16.37 -15.96 -3.07
N ALA A 64 -16.59 -15.73 -4.37
CA ALA A 64 -15.57 -15.96 -5.39
C ALA A 64 -14.41 -14.97 -5.25
N PHE A 65 -14.70 -13.71 -4.92
CA PHE A 65 -13.68 -12.69 -4.63
C PHE A 65 -12.67 -13.16 -3.58
N TYR A 66 -13.14 -13.69 -2.45
CA TYR A 66 -12.25 -14.14 -1.38
C TYR A 66 -11.40 -15.36 -1.77
N LYS A 67 -11.91 -16.21 -2.67
CA LYS A 67 -11.11 -17.31 -3.23
C LYS A 67 -10.00 -16.77 -4.14
N GLU A 68 -10.34 -15.78 -4.97
CA GLU A 68 -9.41 -15.14 -5.89
C GLU A 68 -8.28 -14.41 -5.17
N VAL A 69 -8.58 -13.68 -4.10
CA VAL A 69 -7.57 -13.00 -3.27
C VAL A 69 -6.50 -13.99 -2.80
N VAL A 70 -6.90 -15.15 -2.26
CA VAL A 70 -5.96 -16.16 -1.75
C VAL A 70 -5.12 -16.79 -2.87
N SER A 71 -5.67 -16.93 -4.08
CA SER A 71 -4.95 -17.51 -5.23
C SER A 71 -4.25 -16.49 -6.12
N SER A 72 -4.34 -15.20 -5.80
CA SER A 72 -3.83 -14.13 -6.66
C SER A 72 -2.29 -14.17 -6.73
N PRO A 73 -1.69 -13.86 -7.88
CA PRO A 73 -0.25 -13.70 -7.96
C PRO A 73 0.25 -12.55 -7.04
N PRO A 74 1.50 -12.64 -6.55
CA PRO A 74 2.13 -11.53 -5.84
C PRO A 74 2.11 -10.23 -6.65
N GLY A 75 1.93 -9.09 -5.97
CA GLY A 75 1.89 -7.76 -6.60
C GLY A 75 0.50 -7.29 -7.08
N TYR A 76 -0.53 -8.14 -6.96
CA TYR A 76 -1.94 -7.77 -7.19
C TYR A 76 -2.69 -7.64 -5.86
N ALA A 77 -3.49 -8.66 -5.50
CA ALA A 77 -4.20 -8.73 -4.22
C ALA A 77 -3.33 -9.31 -3.08
N GLN A 78 -2.11 -9.73 -3.40
CA GLN A 78 -1.13 -10.26 -2.48
C GLN A 78 0.08 -9.32 -2.43
N ILE A 79 0.70 -9.22 -1.26
CA ILE A 79 1.96 -8.51 -1.13
C ILE A 79 3.01 -9.15 -2.05
N GLY A 80 3.68 -8.32 -2.86
CA GLY A 80 4.83 -8.74 -3.66
C GLY A 80 6.09 -8.75 -2.79
N GLU A 81 7.09 -9.55 -3.17
CA GLU A 81 8.44 -9.43 -2.62
C GLU A 81 9.09 -8.09 -2.97
#